data_AF-A0A930PAT9-F1
#
_entry.id   AF-A0A930PAT9-F1
#
_cell.length_a   1.000
_cell.length_b   1.000
_cell.length_c   1.000
_cell.angle_alpha   90.00
_cell.angle_beta   90.00
_cell.angle_gamma   90.00
#
_symmetry.space_group_name_H-M   'P 1'
#
loop_
_entity.id
_entity.type
_entity.pdbx_description
1 polymer ?
#
loop_
_entity_poly.entity_id
_entity_poly.type
_entity_poly.pdbx_seq_one_letter_code
_entity_poly.pdbx_strand_id
1 'polypeptide(L)'
;LSQIADYIADSVEARAAKGMNFGVAIIPEGVVEFVPEFSALIAEINELLAGSKAEAFNALPNWKEKYAFIEKGLSQEAMSVFAILPEGIQQQLFLERDPHGNVQVSLIESEKLFSAIVKAKLEERKAAGTYKGKFNALHHFFGYEGRCAFPSNFDADYCYSLGYNAFMLIQYGYNGYLSKVSNLSKSADEWVAGGMPITK
;
A
#
# COMPACT_ATOMS: atom_id res chain seq x y z
N LEU A 1 3.62 3.40 -11.19
CA LEU A 1 2.36 4.09 -10.85
C LEU A 1 1.52 4.35 -12.08
N SER A 2 1.99 5.15 -13.05
CA SER A 2 1.21 5.49 -14.26
C SER A 2 0.74 4.25 -15.03
N GLN A 3 1.62 3.26 -15.24
CA GLN A 3 1.29 2.01 -15.94
C GLN A 3 0.16 1.22 -15.27
N ILE A 4 0.14 1.15 -13.93
CA ILE A 4 -0.93 0.47 -13.18
C ILE A 4 -2.25 1.23 -13.36
N ALA A 5 -2.21 2.57 -13.27
CA ALA A 5 -3.38 3.39 -13.50
C ALA A 5 -3.89 3.31 -14.95
N ASP A 6 -2.99 3.23 -15.94
CA ASP A 6 -3.35 2.98 -17.34
C ASP A 6 -4.06 1.64 -17.50
N TYR A 7 -3.52 0.56 -16.91
CA TYR A 7 -4.16 -0.75 -16.95
C TYR A 7 -5.58 -0.75 -16.36
N ILE A 8 -5.80 -0.03 -15.25
CA ILE A 8 -7.13 0.12 -14.65
C ILE A 8 -8.03 0.96 -15.59
N ALA A 9 -7.53 2.08 -16.12
CA ALA A 9 -8.28 2.94 -17.03
C ALA A 9 -8.67 2.21 -18.34
N ASP A 10 -7.77 1.40 -18.90
CA ASP A 10 -7.99 0.56 -20.07
C ASP A 10 -9.11 -0.45 -19.81
N SER A 11 -9.09 -1.07 -18.63
CA SER A 11 -10.13 -2.01 -18.20
C SER A 11 -11.49 -1.31 -18.08
N VAL A 12 -11.52 -0.09 -17.53
CA VAL A 12 -12.75 0.73 -17.42
C VAL A 12 -13.26 1.13 -18.80
N GLU A 13 -12.39 1.60 -19.69
CA GLU A 13 -12.75 2.00 -21.05
C GLU A 13 -13.29 0.81 -21.87
N ALA A 14 -12.61 -0.33 -21.84
CA ALA A 14 -13.02 -1.53 -22.54
C ALA A 14 -14.39 -2.06 -22.06
N ARG A 15 -14.68 -1.92 -20.75
CA ARG A 15 -15.99 -2.27 -20.18
C ARG A 15 -17.06 -1.26 -20.58
N ALA A 16 -16.75 0.03 -20.53
CA ALA A 16 -17.67 1.09 -20.94
C ALA A 16 -18.05 0.98 -22.43
N ALA A 17 -17.13 0.57 -23.30
CA ALA A 17 -17.40 0.29 -24.71
C ALA A 17 -18.45 -0.82 -24.92
N LYS A 18 -18.63 -1.70 -23.92
CA LYS A 18 -19.65 -2.77 -23.88
C LYS A 18 -20.91 -2.35 -23.09
N GLY A 19 -21.06 -1.06 -22.76
CA GLY A 19 -22.16 -0.55 -21.95
C GLY A 19 -22.03 -0.82 -20.44
N MET A 20 -20.95 -1.44 -19.98
CA MET A 20 -20.72 -1.76 -18.58
C MET A 20 -19.96 -0.63 -17.86
N ASN A 21 -20.70 0.32 -17.28
CA ASN A 21 -20.14 1.43 -16.51
C ASN A 21 -20.04 1.11 -15.00
N PHE A 22 -19.64 -0.12 -14.66
CA PHE A 22 -19.50 -0.60 -13.30
C PHE A 22 -18.38 -1.64 -13.21
N GLY A 23 -17.84 -1.86 -12.01
CA GLY A 23 -16.82 -2.85 -11.74
C GLY A 23 -16.34 -2.79 -10.29
N VAL A 24 -15.47 -3.74 -9.92
CA VAL A 24 -14.80 -3.78 -8.61
C VAL A 24 -13.31 -3.97 -8.88
N ALA A 25 -12.48 -3.21 -8.18
CA ALA A 25 -11.03 -3.38 -8.14
C ALA A 25 -10.61 -3.69 -6.72
N ILE A 26 -9.71 -4.65 -6.54
CA ILE A 26 -9.07 -4.96 -5.26
C ILE A 26 -7.65 -4.44 -5.36
N ILE A 27 -7.28 -3.54 -4.46
CA ILE A 27 -5.98 -2.89 -4.43
C ILE A 27 -5.34 -3.22 -3.08
N PRO A 28 -4.19 -3.91 -3.05
CA PRO A 28 -3.45 -4.12 -1.81
C PRO A 28 -3.00 -2.78 -1.22
N GLU A 29 -3.18 -2.59 0.08
CA GLU A 29 -2.81 -1.35 0.81
C GLU A 29 -1.39 -0.88 0.47
N GLY A 30 -0.41 -1.79 0.58
CA GLY A 30 1.01 -1.50 0.35
C GLY A 30 1.46 -1.52 -1.11
N VAL A 31 0.57 -1.57 -2.10
CA VAL A 31 0.97 -1.71 -3.53
C VAL A 31 1.94 -0.61 -3.99
N VAL A 32 1.85 0.59 -3.41
CA VAL A 32 2.72 1.74 -3.73
C VAL A 32 4.18 1.50 -3.33
N GLU A 33 4.44 0.68 -2.31
CA GLU A 33 5.80 0.33 -1.87
C GLU A 33 6.53 -0.56 -2.90
N PHE A 34 5.77 -1.27 -3.75
CA PHE A 34 6.29 -2.16 -4.79
C PHE A 34 6.48 -1.45 -6.14
N VAL A 35 6.20 -0.15 -6.22
CA VAL A 35 6.38 0.65 -7.44
C VAL A 35 7.76 1.32 -7.39
N PRO A 36 8.74 0.91 -8.23
CA PRO A 36 10.11 1.38 -8.12
C PRO A 36 10.26 2.90 -8.17
N GLU A 37 9.54 3.56 -9.07
CA GLU A 37 9.58 5.02 -9.20
C GLU A 37 8.95 5.75 -8.01
N PHE A 38 8.04 5.09 -7.28
CA PHE A 38 7.47 5.62 -6.05
C PHE A 38 8.44 5.43 -4.88
N SER A 39 9.09 4.27 -4.77
CA SER A 39 10.14 4.04 -3.77
C SER A 39 11.30 5.04 -3.93
N ALA A 40 11.71 5.33 -5.17
CA ALA A 40 12.72 6.35 -5.47
C ALA A 40 12.27 7.75 -5.02
N LEU A 41 11.02 8.13 -5.32
CA LEU A 41 10.43 9.38 -4.82
C LEU A 41 10.45 9.46 -3.29
N ILE A 42 10.05 8.40 -2.58
CA ILE A 42 10.06 8.37 -1.11
C ILE A 42 11.48 8.52 -0.55
N ALA A 43 12.47 7.88 -1.16
CA ALA A 43 13.87 8.02 -0.76
C ALA A 43 14.35 9.48 -0.90
N GLU A 44 14.07 10.12 -2.04
CA GLU A 44 14.43 11.53 -2.24
C GLU A 44 13.68 12.47 -1.29
N ILE A 45 12.40 12.20 -1.01
CA ILE A 45 11.63 12.97 -0.02
C ILE A 45 12.22 12.80 1.40
N ASN A 46 12.67 11.61 1.77
CA ASN A 46 13.33 11.36 3.05
C ASN A 46 14.64 12.16 3.16
N GLU A 47 15.46 12.19 2.11
CA GLU A 47 16.69 12.98 2.07
C GLU A 47 16.41 14.49 2.07
N LEU A 48 15.39 14.93 1.31
CA LEU A 48 14.99 16.33 1.24
C LEU A 48 14.54 16.87 2.60
N LEU A 49 13.90 16.03 3.42
CA LEU A 49 13.44 16.38 4.76
C LEU A 49 14.36 15.87 5.87
N ALA A 50 15.63 15.58 5.58
CA ALA A 50 16.60 15.26 6.61
C ALA A 50 17.19 16.55 7.25
N GLY A 51 17.24 16.56 8.58
CA GLY A 51 17.93 17.61 9.36
C GLY A 51 17.35 19.01 9.16
N SER A 52 18.22 20.01 8.99
CA SER A 52 17.84 21.43 8.92
C SER A 52 16.96 21.81 7.72
N LYS A 53 16.92 20.98 6.66
CA LYS A 53 16.02 21.18 5.53
C LYS A 53 14.55 20.96 5.91
N ALA A 54 14.28 20.09 6.89
CA ALA A 54 12.93 19.87 7.40
C ALA A 54 12.38 21.13 8.08
N GLU A 55 13.21 21.80 8.87
CA GLU A 55 12.85 23.06 9.54
C GLU A 55 12.54 24.15 8.52
N ALA A 56 13.39 24.28 7.48
CA ALA A 56 13.17 25.21 6.39
C ALA A 56 11.86 24.92 5.64
N PHE A 57 11.58 23.65 5.32
CA PHE A 57 10.34 23.24 4.67
C PHE A 57 9.10 23.52 5.54
N ASN A 58 9.18 23.25 6.85
CA ASN A 58 8.08 23.45 7.78
C ASN A 58 7.79 24.94 8.04
N ALA A 59 8.81 25.81 7.96
CA ALA A 59 8.67 27.25 8.09
C ALA A 59 7.98 27.92 6.90
N LEU A 60 7.82 27.22 5.76
CA LEU A 60 7.18 27.78 4.57
C LEU A 60 5.67 28.02 4.82
N PRO A 61 5.15 29.22 4.51
CA PRO A 61 3.84 29.69 4.93
C PRO A 61 2.66 29.07 4.16
N ASN A 62 2.90 28.57 2.95
CA ASN A 62 1.83 28.06 2.08
C ASN A 62 2.30 26.90 1.19
N TRP A 63 1.34 26.17 0.63
CA TRP A 63 1.62 25.01 -0.21
C TRP A 63 2.38 25.36 -1.49
N LYS A 64 2.14 26.54 -2.08
CA LYS A 64 2.82 26.97 -3.30
C LYS A 64 4.34 27.10 -3.08
N GLU A 65 4.74 27.67 -1.96
CA GLU A 65 6.16 27.79 -1.60
C GLU A 65 6.78 26.44 -1.24
N LYS A 66 6.03 25.58 -0.53
CA LYS A 66 6.44 24.19 -0.26
C LYS A 66 6.64 23.40 -1.54
N TYR A 67 5.73 23.53 -2.51
CA TYR A 67 5.84 22.88 -3.81
C TYR A 67 7.08 23.36 -4.57
N ALA A 68 7.35 24.66 -4.59
CA ALA A 68 8.56 25.21 -5.23
C ALA A 68 9.87 24.75 -4.54
N PHE A 69 9.83 24.50 -3.23
CA PHE A 69 10.95 23.89 -2.50
C PHE A 69 11.17 22.43 -2.93
N ILE A 70 10.07 21.66 -3.05
CA ILE A 70 10.08 20.26 -3.50
C ILE A 70 10.60 20.17 -4.93
N GLU A 71 10.10 21.01 -5.84
CA GLU A 71 10.51 21.04 -7.25
C GLU A 71 12.01 21.30 -7.44
N LYS A 72 12.62 22.08 -6.54
CA LYS A 72 14.08 22.32 -6.53
C LYS A 72 14.88 21.21 -5.84
N GLY A 73 14.22 20.43 -4.98
CA GLY A 73 14.84 19.44 -4.12
C GLY A 73 14.81 18.02 -4.69
N LEU A 74 13.86 17.72 -5.56
CA LEU A 74 13.70 16.43 -6.22
C LEU A 74 14.36 16.39 -7.59
N SER A 75 14.78 15.20 -8.01
CA SER A 75 15.16 14.90 -9.39
C SER A 75 13.98 15.13 -10.36
N GLN A 76 14.27 15.27 -11.65
CA GLN A 76 13.23 15.42 -12.66
C GLN A 76 12.31 14.19 -12.71
N GLU A 77 12.90 13.00 -12.53
CA GLU A 77 12.21 11.72 -12.48
C GLU A 77 11.28 11.65 -11.27
N ALA A 78 11.77 11.91 -10.05
CA ALA A 78 10.95 11.92 -8.86
C ALA A 78 9.86 12.99 -8.92
N MET A 79 10.18 14.18 -9.44
CA MET A 79 9.22 15.26 -9.60
C MET A 79 8.10 14.90 -10.59
N SER A 80 8.42 14.15 -11.65
CA SER A 80 7.40 13.68 -12.60
C SER A 80 6.40 12.71 -11.95
N VAL A 81 6.86 11.88 -11.00
CA VAL A 81 6.00 10.99 -10.20
C VAL A 81 5.21 11.80 -9.17
N PHE A 82 5.85 12.77 -8.51
CA PHE A 82 5.19 13.62 -7.52
C PHE A 82 4.05 14.44 -8.13
N ALA A 83 4.27 15.01 -9.31
CA ALA A 83 3.31 15.87 -10.00
C ALA A 83 2.02 15.15 -10.43
N ILE A 84 2.06 13.83 -10.65
CA ILE A 84 0.85 13.05 -10.99
C ILE A 84 0.03 12.66 -9.76
N LEU A 85 0.56 12.82 -8.55
CA LEU A 85 -0.16 12.52 -7.32
C LEU A 85 -1.24 13.59 -7.07
N PRO A 86 -2.42 13.20 -6.56
CA PRO A 86 -3.40 14.16 -6.07
C PRO A 86 -2.81 15.03 -4.97
N GLU A 87 -3.17 16.32 -4.92
CA GLU A 87 -2.62 17.29 -3.95
C GLU A 87 -2.72 16.81 -2.50
N GLY A 88 -3.83 16.18 -2.11
CA GLY A 88 -3.99 15.61 -0.77
C GLY A 88 -2.94 14.53 -0.44
N ILE A 89 -2.61 13.68 -1.42
CA ILE A 89 -1.56 12.65 -1.27
C ILE A 89 -0.18 13.30 -1.28
N GLN A 90 0.06 14.28 -2.15
CA GLN A 90 1.30 15.06 -2.15
C GLN A 90 1.57 15.64 -0.76
N GLN A 91 0.56 16.22 -0.10
CA GLN A 91 0.69 16.76 1.25
C GLN A 91 0.92 15.66 2.29
N GLN A 92 0.23 14.52 2.20
CA GLN A 92 0.39 13.38 3.11
C GLN A 92 1.83 12.86 3.17
N LEU A 93 2.58 12.89 2.06
CA LEU A 93 3.99 12.48 2.03
C LEU A 93 4.92 13.32 2.92
N PHE A 94 4.46 14.49 3.36
CA PHE A 94 5.22 15.42 4.21
C PHE A 94 4.58 15.61 5.60
N LEU A 95 3.58 14.79 5.95
CA LEU A 95 2.97 14.74 7.28
C LEU A 95 3.81 13.87 8.25
N GLU A 96 3.20 13.43 9.36
CA GLU A 96 3.85 12.71 10.46
C GLU A 96 4.81 11.61 9.98
N ARG A 97 6.04 11.69 10.48
CA ARG A 97 7.07 10.69 10.25
C ARG A 97 6.91 9.52 11.21
N ASP A 98 7.37 8.35 10.82
CA ASP A 98 7.48 7.21 11.73
C ASP A 98 8.54 7.50 12.83
N PRO A 99 8.65 6.66 13.88
CA PRO A 99 9.66 6.82 14.93
C PRO A 99 11.13 6.83 14.44
N HIS A 100 11.38 6.44 13.19
CA HIS A 100 12.69 6.40 12.55
C HIS A 100 12.92 7.59 11.61
N GLY A 101 11.94 8.49 11.45
CA GLY A 101 12.02 9.68 10.59
C GLY A 101 11.55 9.46 9.14
N ASN A 102 11.04 8.28 8.78
CA ASN A 102 10.60 7.96 7.42
C ASN A 102 9.15 8.41 7.16
N VAL A 103 8.81 8.61 5.89
CA VAL A 103 7.43 8.81 5.45
C VAL A 103 6.59 7.57 5.79
N GLN A 104 5.42 7.76 6.40
CA GLN A 104 4.47 6.68 6.67
C GLN A 104 3.69 6.30 5.40
N VAL A 105 4.31 5.46 4.56
CA VAL A 105 3.71 5.01 3.28
C VAL A 105 2.41 4.22 3.49
N SER A 106 2.27 3.53 4.62
CA SER A 106 1.05 2.79 5.00
C SER A 106 -0.18 3.68 5.21
N LEU A 107 0.00 4.97 5.48
CA LEU A 107 -1.13 5.92 5.63
C LEU A 107 -1.62 6.45 4.29
N ILE A 108 -0.96 6.12 3.19
CA ILE A 108 -1.38 6.54 1.86
C ILE A 108 -2.63 5.73 1.49
N GLU A 109 -3.71 6.45 1.25
CA GLU A 109 -4.98 5.89 0.78
C GLU A 109 -4.85 5.46 -0.70
N SER A 110 -4.18 4.32 -0.92
CA SER A 110 -3.85 3.76 -2.24
C SER A 110 -5.06 3.70 -3.16
N GLU A 111 -6.25 3.35 -2.65
CA GLU A 111 -7.49 3.31 -3.41
C GLU A 111 -7.92 4.69 -3.92
N LYS A 112 -7.76 5.74 -3.11
CA LYS A 112 -8.04 7.12 -3.53
C LYS A 112 -7.01 7.59 -4.52
N LEU A 113 -5.73 7.30 -4.28
CA LEU A 113 -4.64 7.62 -5.20
C LEU A 113 -4.91 7.07 -6.61
N PHE A 114 -5.13 5.75 -6.74
CA PHE A 114 -5.39 5.14 -8.04
C PHE A 114 -6.68 5.66 -8.66
N SER A 115 -7.75 5.83 -7.88
CA SER A 115 -9.01 6.32 -8.42
C SER A 115 -8.91 7.74 -9.00
N ALA A 116 -8.13 8.62 -8.38
CA ALA A 116 -7.92 9.99 -8.83
C ALA A 116 -7.09 10.03 -10.12
N ILE A 117 -6.01 9.23 -10.19
CA ILE A 117 -5.17 9.13 -11.40
C ILE A 117 -5.99 8.52 -12.56
N VAL A 118 -6.76 7.45 -12.29
CA VAL A 118 -7.65 6.83 -13.29
C VAL A 118 -8.71 7.81 -13.76
N LYS A 119 -9.29 8.60 -12.85
CA LYS A 119 -10.26 9.64 -13.22
C LYS A 119 -9.64 10.66 -14.17
N ALA A 120 -8.47 11.20 -13.86
CA ALA A 120 -7.76 12.16 -14.71
C ALA A 120 -7.48 11.57 -16.11
N LYS A 121 -6.96 10.33 -16.17
CA LYS A 121 -6.74 9.62 -17.45
C LYS A 121 -8.02 9.41 -18.25
N LEU A 122 -9.14 9.06 -17.59
CA LEU A 122 -10.42 8.90 -18.27
C LEU A 122 -11.02 10.23 -18.73
N GLU A 123 -10.75 11.34 -18.03
CA GLU A 123 -11.13 12.69 -18.46
C GLU A 123 -10.35 13.12 -19.71
N GLU A 124 -9.04 12.84 -19.77
CA GLU A 124 -8.22 13.04 -20.97
C GLU A 124 -8.74 12.21 -22.15
N ARG A 125 -9.02 10.93 -21.94
CA ARG A 125 -9.61 10.03 -22.96
C ARG A 125 -10.99 10.47 -23.40
N LYS A 126 -11.77 11.08 -22.50
CA LYS A 126 -13.08 11.66 -22.82
C LYS A 126 -12.95 12.90 -23.70
N ALA A 127 -11.98 13.76 -23.40
CA ALA A 127 -11.66 14.92 -24.24
C ALA A 127 -11.17 14.51 -25.63
N ALA A 128 -10.40 13.41 -25.73
CA ALA A 128 -9.99 12.80 -26.98
C ALA A 128 -11.10 12.01 -27.70
N GLY A 129 -12.26 11.81 -27.07
CA GLY A 129 -13.40 11.10 -27.65
C GLY A 129 -13.30 9.57 -27.65
N THR A 130 -12.25 8.99 -27.07
CA THR A 130 -12.06 7.52 -26.97
C THR A 130 -12.85 6.91 -25.81
N TYR A 131 -13.09 7.69 -24.75
CA TYR A 131 -13.93 7.26 -23.62
C TYR A 131 -15.28 8.00 -23.59
N LYS A 132 -16.38 7.26 -23.69
CA LYS A 132 -17.76 7.80 -23.64
C LYS A 132 -18.54 7.41 -22.37
N GLY A 133 -17.87 6.70 -21.46
CA GLY A 133 -18.48 6.19 -20.24
C GLY A 133 -18.71 7.23 -19.16
N LYS A 134 -19.23 6.76 -18.03
CA LYS A 134 -19.29 7.50 -16.77
C LYS A 134 -18.40 6.78 -15.75
N PHE A 135 -17.53 7.54 -15.10
CA PHE A 135 -16.68 7.04 -14.02
C PHE A 135 -17.08 7.73 -12.71
N ASN A 136 -17.53 6.93 -11.73
CA ASN A 136 -17.83 7.40 -10.39
C ASN A 136 -17.32 6.35 -9.40
N ALA A 137 -16.21 6.65 -8.74
CA ALA A 137 -15.55 5.72 -7.85
C ALA A 137 -16.17 5.74 -6.45
N LEU A 138 -16.33 4.56 -5.86
CA LEU A 138 -16.64 4.39 -4.44
C LEU A 138 -15.44 3.70 -3.79
N HIS A 139 -15.04 4.20 -2.62
CA HIS A 139 -13.86 3.72 -1.91
C HIS A 139 -14.30 2.91 -0.69
N HIS A 140 -13.66 1.77 -0.50
CA HIS A 140 -13.83 0.92 0.66
C HIS A 140 -12.44 0.46 1.10
N PHE A 141 -12.16 0.58 2.40
CA PHE A 141 -10.93 0.11 3.01
C PHE A 141 -11.29 -0.91 4.07
N PHE A 142 -11.03 -2.19 3.78
CA PHE A 142 -11.36 -3.31 4.66
C PHE A 142 -10.07 -3.82 5.30
N GLY A 143 -9.97 -3.70 6.63
CA GLY A 143 -8.80 -4.10 7.40
C GLY A 143 -9.14 -4.34 8.86
N TYR A 144 -9.37 -3.27 9.62
CA TYR A 144 -9.58 -3.32 11.08
C TYR A 144 -10.71 -4.26 11.50
N GLU A 145 -11.81 -4.29 10.74
CA GLU A 145 -12.96 -5.14 11.00
C GLU A 145 -12.65 -6.64 10.91
N GLY A 146 -11.60 -7.02 10.17
CA GLY A 146 -11.18 -8.42 10.02
C GLY A 146 -10.18 -8.88 11.09
N ARG A 147 -9.46 -7.96 11.74
CA ARG A 147 -8.34 -8.31 12.66
C ARG A 147 -8.80 -8.90 13.99
N CYS A 148 -10.01 -8.57 14.45
CA CYS A 148 -10.57 -9.00 15.74
C CYS A 148 -11.90 -9.75 15.56
N ALA A 149 -12.13 -10.36 14.40
CA ALA A 149 -13.27 -11.23 14.17
C ALA A 149 -13.09 -12.58 14.90
N PHE A 150 -14.18 -13.34 15.06
CA PHE A 150 -14.07 -14.72 15.51
C PHE A 150 -13.22 -15.54 14.52
N PRO A 151 -12.28 -16.37 15.01
CA PRO A 151 -11.45 -17.18 14.14
C PRO A 151 -12.30 -18.21 13.39
N SER A 152 -11.85 -18.58 12.20
CA SER A 152 -12.37 -19.77 11.51
C SER A 152 -12.01 -21.03 12.29
N ASN A 153 -12.67 -22.18 12.01
CA ASN A 153 -12.25 -23.46 12.60
C ASN A 153 -10.79 -23.76 12.30
N PHE A 154 -10.33 -23.43 11.08
CA PHE A 154 -8.93 -23.59 10.69
C PHE A 154 -7.99 -22.78 11.61
N ASP A 155 -8.25 -21.49 11.80
CA ASP A 155 -7.41 -20.63 12.64
C ASP A 155 -7.49 -20.99 14.12
N ALA A 156 -8.66 -21.45 14.59
CA ALA A 156 -8.83 -21.93 15.96
C ALA A 156 -7.96 -23.17 16.22
N ASP A 157 -8.05 -24.18 15.35
CA ASP A 157 -7.26 -25.41 15.44
C ASP A 157 -5.77 -25.11 15.26
N TYR A 158 -5.41 -24.27 14.29
CA TYR A 158 -4.02 -23.93 13.99
C TYR A 158 -3.36 -23.13 15.11
N CYS A 159 -4.00 -22.07 15.60
CA CYS A 159 -3.46 -21.25 16.69
C CYS A 159 -3.36 -22.04 18.00
N TYR A 160 -4.36 -22.89 18.32
CA TYR A 160 -4.28 -23.79 19.47
C TYR A 160 -3.08 -24.74 19.34
N SER A 161 -2.94 -25.38 18.18
CA SER A 161 -1.86 -26.32 17.89
C SER A 161 -0.48 -25.65 17.97
N LEU A 162 -0.34 -24.42 17.46
CA LEU A 162 0.90 -23.64 17.56
C LEU A 162 1.29 -23.36 19.01
N GLY A 163 0.33 -22.95 19.85
CA GLY A 163 0.54 -22.69 21.27
C GLY A 163 0.93 -23.95 22.03
N TYR A 164 0.23 -25.06 21.79
CA TYR A 164 0.53 -26.35 22.40
C TYR A 164 1.91 -26.87 21.98
N ASN A 165 2.24 -26.77 20.69
CA ASN A 165 3.54 -27.17 20.17
C ASN A 165 4.68 -26.28 20.71
N ALA A 166 4.46 -24.97 20.89
CA ALA A 166 5.44 -24.09 21.51
C ALA A 166 5.78 -24.54 22.94
N PHE A 167 4.76 -24.94 23.72
CA PHE A 167 4.98 -25.55 25.03
C PHE A 167 5.83 -26.83 24.93
N MET A 168 5.54 -27.72 23.98
CA MET A 168 6.34 -28.94 23.79
C MET A 168 7.80 -28.63 23.42
N LEU A 169 8.05 -27.65 22.54
CA LEU A 169 9.42 -27.22 22.20
C LEU A 169 10.18 -26.73 23.45
N ILE A 170 9.53 -25.96 24.33
CA ILE A 170 10.10 -25.53 25.60
C ILE A 170 10.39 -26.72 26.51
N GLN A 171 9.45 -27.67 26.64
CA GLN A 171 9.63 -28.88 27.47
C GLN A 171 10.82 -29.74 27.01
N TYR A 172 11.09 -29.79 25.70
CA TYR A 172 12.25 -30.48 25.15
C TYR A 172 13.54 -29.65 25.15
N GLY A 173 13.53 -28.43 25.72
CA GLY A 173 14.72 -27.60 25.88
C GLY A 173 15.15 -26.84 24.62
N TYR A 174 14.28 -26.72 23.61
CA TYR A 174 14.57 -25.92 22.42
C TYR A 174 14.37 -24.42 22.70
N ASN A 175 15.33 -23.60 22.27
CA ASN A 175 15.29 -22.13 22.31
C ASN A 175 15.68 -21.54 20.95
N GLY A 176 15.12 -20.38 20.59
CA GLY A 176 15.37 -19.72 19.31
C GLY A 176 14.65 -20.39 18.13
N TYR A 177 13.58 -21.13 18.41
CA TYR A 177 12.74 -21.79 17.41
C TYR A 177 11.35 -21.13 17.34
N LEU A 178 10.86 -20.92 16.14
CA LEU A 178 9.48 -20.62 15.83
C LEU A 178 8.65 -21.91 15.86
N SER A 179 7.52 -21.90 16.58
CA SER A 179 6.55 -23.00 16.53
C SER A 179 6.02 -23.16 15.10
N LYS A 180 6.03 -24.39 14.59
CA LYS A 180 5.63 -24.70 13.22
C LYS A 180 4.65 -25.87 13.23
N VAL A 181 3.57 -25.74 12.48
CA VAL A 181 2.70 -26.85 12.08
C VAL A 181 2.65 -26.90 10.56
N SER A 182 2.69 -28.10 9.98
CA SER A 182 2.73 -28.36 8.54
C SER A 182 1.63 -29.33 8.13
N ASN A 183 1.45 -29.52 6.82
CA ASN A 183 0.30 -30.21 6.21
C ASN A 183 -1.06 -29.51 6.46
N LEU A 184 -1.06 -28.18 6.53
CA LEU A 184 -2.25 -27.37 6.87
C LEU A 184 -3.42 -27.49 5.87
N SER A 185 -3.20 -28.03 4.66
CA SER A 185 -4.28 -28.34 3.71
C SER A 185 -4.98 -29.68 3.95
N LYS A 186 -4.45 -30.50 4.88
CA LYS A 186 -5.03 -31.77 5.33
C LYS A 186 -5.90 -31.55 6.58
N SER A 187 -6.62 -32.59 6.99
CA SER A 187 -7.35 -32.56 8.26
C SER A 187 -6.36 -32.42 9.43
N ALA A 188 -6.85 -31.84 10.54
CA ALA A 188 -5.99 -31.45 11.66
C ALA A 188 -5.25 -32.63 12.33
N ASP A 189 -5.77 -33.85 12.20
CA ASP A 189 -5.15 -35.10 12.66
C ASP A 189 -3.95 -35.54 11.81
N GLU A 190 -3.81 -35.03 10.58
CA GLU A 190 -2.67 -35.28 9.69
C GLU A 190 -1.60 -34.17 9.76
N TRP A 191 -1.80 -33.18 10.63
CA TRP A 191 -0.86 -32.08 10.79
C TRP A 191 0.42 -32.54 11.50
N VAL A 192 1.55 -31.98 11.07
CA VAL A 192 2.87 -32.31 11.62
C VAL A 192 3.47 -31.11 12.31
N ALA A 193 3.64 -31.24 13.63
CA ALA A 193 4.22 -30.22 14.51
C ALA A 193 5.76 -30.26 14.51
N GLY A 194 6.40 -29.12 14.73
CA GLY A 194 7.85 -29.02 14.81
C GLY A 194 8.33 -27.60 15.15
N GLY A 195 9.62 -27.35 15.01
CA GLY A 195 10.21 -26.02 15.21
C GLY A 195 11.08 -25.59 14.03
N MET A 196 11.10 -24.30 13.72
CA MET A 196 12.01 -23.69 12.74
C MET A 196 12.97 -22.71 13.44
N PRO A 197 14.30 -22.87 13.35
CA PRO A 197 15.24 -21.91 13.94
C PRO A 197 15.04 -20.50 13.34
N ILE A 198 15.04 -19.46 14.19
CA ILE A 198 14.75 -18.08 13.78
C ILE A 198 15.87 -17.48 12.91
N THR A 199 17.09 -18.02 12.97
CA THR A 199 18.25 -17.53 12.19
C THR A 199 18.36 -18.13 10.78
N LYS A 200 17.40 -18.97 10.38
CA LYS A 200 17.37 -19.57 9.04
C LYS A 200 16.62 -18.72 8.03
#